data_AF-A0A382M1R8-F1
#
_entry.id   AF-A0A382M1R8-F1
#
_cell.length_a   1.000
_cell.length_b   1.000
_cell.length_c   1.000
_cell.angle_alpha   90.00
_cell.angle_beta   90.00
_cell.angle_gamma   90.00
#
_symmetry.space_group_name_H-M   'P 1'
#
loop_
_entity.id
_entity.type
_entity.pdbx_description
1 polymer ?
#
loop_
_entity_poly.entity_id
_entity_poly.type
_entity_poly.pdbx_seq_one_letter_code
_entity_poly.pdbx_strand_id
1 'polypeptide(L)'
;MTLAIPGFLPDSAIPIEAFADQGTTNGTLYVSSTAVQGAQIVKIVVSDPGLSDPLVSHSALTMDFNSSTLSLTQVSDGSWVAYLADHSSVVNADAISSTSMDFGTNCVATFNSSTTPAFTNGGNNTWIEDADCTDTGAAGKDSEFTVLTNETGIVLAADGNFAGPNINANTGVDLDGWPFITSIDFSATNYLTYGDDTVVVTYGPEEAGTSISTPNFVTQGENVAVTITDNGLNIDPDTAETWTFTTTTTAYTTGSTTDLIAELDQLGFEDNGVIGVTDGGSALTSGSTYVFVETGSNTGVFTTHDSVGESTVDTKTNADVDDVVTLTYGGNTAQFVVATSNASASLDAGAEWMPAEAATYTVTDPDMNRNSSDAETLYISSDNVIPTIKIG
;
A
#
# COMPACT_ATOMS: atom_id res chain seq x y z
N MET A 1 -53.30 -10.05 0.96
CA MET A 1 -52.74 -9.07 0.01
C MET A 1 -51.37 -8.72 0.55
N THR A 2 -50.37 -9.47 0.11
CA THR A 2 -49.00 -9.34 0.60
C THR A 2 -48.39 -8.13 -0.08
N LEU A 3 -48.26 -7.04 0.66
CA LEU A 3 -47.55 -5.86 0.19
C LEU A 3 -46.07 -6.15 0.40
N ALA A 4 -45.39 -6.56 -0.67
CA ALA A 4 -43.94 -6.65 -0.67
C ALA A 4 -43.41 -5.21 -0.65
N ILE A 5 -42.98 -4.75 0.53
CA ILE A 5 -42.14 -3.58 0.66
C ILE A 5 -40.74 -4.08 0.26
N PRO A 6 -40.13 -3.56 -0.82
CA PRO A 6 -38.74 -3.84 -1.11
C PRO A 6 -37.93 -3.33 0.08
N GLY A 7 -37.31 -4.24 0.83
CA GLY A 7 -36.29 -3.85 1.79
C GLY A 7 -35.16 -3.23 0.98
N PHE A 8 -34.97 -1.92 1.13
CA PHE A 8 -33.66 -1.34 0.92
C PHE A 8 -32.77 -1.97 1.98
N LEU A 9 -31.98 -2.97 1.58
CA LEU A 9 -30.78 -3.30 2.33
C LEU A 9 -29.92 -2.03 2.32
N PRO A 10 -29.41 -1.55 3.45
CA PRO A 10 -28.28 -0.64 3.39
C PRO A 10 -27.21 -1.37 2.60
N ASP A 11 -26.72 -0.69 1.57
CA ASP A 11 -25.56 -1.08 0.77
C ASP A 11 -24.30 -0.91 1.63
N SER A 12 -24.28 -1.55 2.80
CA SER A 12 -23.16 -1.55 3.76
C SER A 12 -22.25 -2.75 3.53
N ALA A 13 -22.32 -3.37 2.34
CA ALA A 13 -21.18 -4.14 1.89
C ALA A 13 -20.11 -3.12 1.56
N ILE A 14 -19.27 -2.78 2.55
CA ILE A 14 -17.90 -2.35 2.26
C ILE A 14 -17.42 -3.35 1.22
N PRO A 15 -17.09 -2.94 -0.02
CA PRO A 15 -16.38 -3.83 -0.91
C PRO A 15 -15.20 -4.35 -0.09
N ILE A 16 -14.98 -5.66 -0.03
CA ILE A 16 -13.76 -6.20 0.57
C ILE A 16 -12.62 -5.48 -0.14
N GLU A 17 -12.08 -4.44 0.51
CA GLU A 17 -11.18 -3.50 -0.16
C GLU A 17 -9.89 -4.26 -0.40
N ALA A 18 -9.46 -4.19 -1.65
CA ALA A 18 -8.70 -5.24 -2.28
C ALA A 18 -7.33 -5.44 -1.64
N PHE A 19 -7.21 -6.47 -0.79
CA PHE A 19 -5.92 -7.06 -0.39
C PHE A 19 -5.18 -7.75 -1.55
N ALA A 20 -5.57 -7.49 -2.80
CA ALA A 20 -5.00 -8.15 -3.96
C ALA A 20 -3.74 -7.40 -4.37
N ASP A 21 -2.61 -8.10 -4.30
CA ASP A 21 -1.35 -7.72 -4.92
C ASP A 21 -1.57 -7.31 -6.39
N GLN A 22 -1.02 -6.15 -6.78
CA GLN A 22 -1.07 -5.61 -8.15
C GLN A 22 -0.11 -6.32 -9.12
N GLY A 23 0.64 -7.28 -8.61
CA GLY A 23 1.60 -8.05 -9.36
C GLY A 23 0.99 -8.90 -10.47
N THR A 24 1.79 -9.16 -11.49
CA THR A 24 1.43 -9.99 -12.64
C THR A 24 2.44 -11.12 -12.81
N THR A 25 1.95 -12.35 -12.88
CA THR A 25 2.74 -13.53 -13.21
C THR A 25 2.50 -13.97 -14.65
N ASN A 26 3.59 -14.18 -15.40
CA ASN A 26 3.60 -14.91 -16.66
C ASN A 26 4.64 -16.02 -16.60
N GLY A 27 4.19 -17.28 -16.65
CA GLY A 27 5.07 -18.44 -16.51
C GLY A 27 5.83 -18.44 -15.19
N THR A 28 7.16 -18.36 -15.27
CA THR A 28 8.06 -18.31 -14.11
C THR A 28 8.39 -16.88 -13.65
N LEU A 29 8.00 -15.87 -14.42
CA LEU A 29 8.28 -14.46 -14.17
C LEU A 29 7.09 -13.79 -13.48
N TYR A 30 7.35 -13.14 -12.34
CA TYR A 30 6.44 -12.25 -11.64
C TYR A 30 7.02 -10.83 -11.59
N VAL A 31 6.16 -9.83 -11.76
CA VAL A 31 6.48 -8.40 -11.68
C VAL A 31 5.45 -7.72 -10.79
N SER A 32 5.87 -6.95 -9.78
CA SER A 32 4.98 -6.36 -8.77
C SER A 32 3.99 -5.34 -9.31
N SER A 33 4.30 -4.67 -10.42
CA SER A 33 3.31 -3.82 -11.10
C SER A 33 3.54 -3.80 -12.60
N THR A 34 2.45 -3.68 -13.36
CA THR A 34 2.46 -3.49 -14.82
C THR A 34 2.15 -2.07 -15.27
N ALA A 35 1.80 -1.18 -14.34
CA ALA A 35 1.44 0.20 -14.60
C ALA A 35 2.18 1.10 -13.61
N VAL A 36 3.41 1.49 -13.95
CA VAL A 36 4.36 2.09 -13.01
C VAL A 36 4.39 3.61 -13.15
N GLN A 37 4.55 4.31 -12.03
CA GLN A 37 4.60 5.77 -11.99
C GLN A 37 5.70 6.27 -11.05
N GLY A 38 6.30 7.40 -11.40
CA GLY A 38 7.23 8.12 -10.52
C GLY A 38 8.41 7.26 -10.06
N ALA A 39 8.75 7.40 -8.79
CA ALA A 39 9.88 6.71 -8.15
C ALA A 39 9.53 5.29 -7.63
N GLN A 40 8.41 4.70 -8.05
CA GLN A 40 8.01 3.35 -7.62
C GLN A 40 9.09 2.30 -7.92
N ILE A 41 9.31 1.40 -6.98
CA ILE A 41 10.20 0.26 -7.13
C ILE A 41 9.39 -0.94 -7.63
N VAL A 42 9.85 -1.52 -8.73
CA VAL A 42 9.30 -2.73 -9.31
C VAL A 42 10.10 -3.93 -8.81
N LYS A 43 9.46 -4.79 -8.01
CA LYS A 43 10.03 -6.08 -7.62
C LYS A 43 9.77 -7.09 -8.72
N ILE A 44 10.83 -7.81 -9.08
CA ILE A 44 10.81 -8.85 -10.10
C ILE A 44 11.24 -10.15 -9.44
N VAL A 45 10.45 -11.19 -9.63
CA VAL A 45 10.72 -12.53 -9.08
C VAL A 45 10.69 -13.55 -10.20
N VAL A 46 11.76 -14.33 -10.32
CA VAL A 46 11.85 -15.48 -11.23
C VAL A 46 11.87 -16.76 -10.39
N SER A 47 10.84 -17.57 -10.57
CA SER A 47 10.68 -18.88 -9.94
C SER A 47 11.07 -19.99 -10.91
N ASP A 48 12.37 -20.13 -11.20
CA ASP A 48 12.89 -21.17 -12.10
C ASP A 48 13.07 -22.51 -11.35
N PRO A 49 12.28 -23.57 -11.65
CA PRO A 49 12.38 -24.85 -10.93
C PRO A 49 13.71 -25.59 -11.11
N GLY A 50 14.47 -25.27 -12.15
CA GLY A 50 15.79 -25.84 -12.40
C GLY A 50 16.89 -25.19 -11.55
N LEU A 51 16.65 -23.97 -11.05
CA LEU A 51 17.59 -23.15 -10.31
C LEU A 51 17.02 -22.69 -8.94
N SER A 52 16.04 -23.43 -8.40
CA SER A 52 15.32 -23.04 -7.18
C SER A 52 15.85 -23.64 -5.89
N ASP A 53 16.79 -24.59 -5.93
CA ASP A 53 17.37 -25.16 -4.71
C ASP A 53 18.42 -24.19 -4.14
N PRO A 54 18.16 -23.53 -3.00
CA PRO A 54 19.07 -22.53 -2.44
C PRO A 54 20.30 -23.18 -1.79
N LEU A 55 20.35 -24.50 -1.61
CA LEU A 55 21.47 -25.17 -0.93
C LEU A 55 22.58 -25.61 -1.89
N VAL A 56 22.36 -25.47 -3.19
CA VAL A 56 23.35 -25.85 -4.22
C VAL A 56 23.82 -24.63 -4.98
N SER A 57 24.99 -24.77 -5.59
CA SER A 57 25.56 -23.68 -6.39
C SER A 57 25.00 -23.67 -7.80
N HIS A 58 24.55 -22.49 -8.23
CA HIS A 58 24.04 -22.20 -9.56
C HIS A 58 24.90 -21.13 -10.24
N SER A 59 24.72 -20.97 -11.54
CA SER A 59 25.18 -19.76 -12.22
C SER A 59 24.24 -18.60 -11.89
N ALA A 60 24.80 -17.40 -11.70
CA ALA A 60 24.02 -16.18 -11.55
C ALA A 60 22.99 -16.05 -12.69
N LEU A 61 21.78 -15.64 -12.32
CA LEU A 61 20.68 -15.50 -13.26
C LEU A 61 20.58 -14.06 -13.75
N THR A 62 20.27 -13.91 -15.04
CA THR A 62 20.01 -12.62 -15.66
C THR A 62 18.74 -12.66 -16.48
N MET A 63 18.11 -11.52 -16.68
CA MET A 63 16.95 -11.35 -17.55
C MET A 63 17.09 -10.08 -18.39
N ASP A 64 16.24 -9.94 -19.39
CA ASP A 64 16.26 -8.77 -20.26
C ASP A 64 15.20 -7.74 -19.80
N PHE A 65 15.65 -6.50 -19.62
CA PHE A 65 14.79 -5.32 -19.49
C PHE A 65 15.01 -4.45 -20.73
N ASN A 66 14.08 -4.49 -21.68
CA ASN A 66 14.25 -3.87 -22.99
C ASN A 66 15.56 -4.31 -23.67
N SER A 67 16.54 -3.40 -23.79
CA SER A 67 17.87 -3.66 -24.34
C SER A 67 18.97 -3.83 -23.27
N SER A 68 18.61 -3.70 -22.00
CA SER A 68 19.51 -3.83 -20.86
C SER A 68 19.39 -5.21 -20.24
N THR A 69 20.47 -5.68 -19.62
CA THR A 69 20.48 -6.94 -18.87
C THR A 69 20.35 -6.63 -17.39
N LEU A 70 19.37 -7.23 -16.73
CA LEU A 70 19.17 -7.15 -15.29
C LEU A 70 19.75 -8.38 -14.61
N SER A 71 20.56 -8.18 -13.57
CA SER A 71 21.09 -9.26 -12.73
C SER A 71 20.11 -9.58 -11.61
N LEU A 72 19.83 -10.87 -11.39
CA LEU A 72 18.99 -11.33 -10.28
C LEU A 72 19.84 -11.98 -9.19
N THR A 73 19.33 -11.91 -7.97
CA THR A 73 19.97 -12.43 -6.76
C THR A 73 19.10 -13.51 -6.16
N GLN A 74 19.68 -14.67 -5.79
CA GLN A 74 18.89 -15.73 -5.17
C GLN A 74 18.60 -15.42 -3.70
N VAL A 75 17.33 -15.42 -3.33
CA VAL A 75 16.88 -15.18 -1.97
C VAL A 75 16.56 -16.48 -1.23
N SER A 76 16.39 -16.38 0.08
CA SER A 76 16.32 -17.53 1.00
C SER A 76 15.19 -18.53 0.73
N ASP A 77 14.15 -18.15 -0.01
CA ASP A 77 13.07 -19.04 -0.44
C ASP A 77 13.39 -19.85 -1.72
N GLY A 78 14.55 -19.60 -2.33
CA GLY A 78 15.02 -20.25 -3.56
C GLY A 78 14.68 -19.51 -4.85
N SER A 79 13.83 -18.48 -4.80
CA SER A 79 13.53 -17.62 -5.93
C SER A 79 14.66 -16.66 -6.26
N TRP A 80 14.64 -16.10 -7.47
CA TRP A 80 15.59 -15.10 -7.94
C TRP A 80 14.91 -13.74 -8.00
N VAL A 81 15.46 -12.74 -7.32
CA VAL A 81 14.83 -11.43 -7.13
C VAL A 81 15.71 -10.32 -7.69
N ALA A 82 15.07 -9.31 -8.28
CA ALA A 82 15.68 -8.03 -8.60
C ALA A 82 14.70 -6.89 -8.29
N TYR A 83 15.24 -5.76 -7.84
CA TYR A 83 14.50 -4.51 -7.66
C TYR A 83 14.91 -3.52 -8.76
N LEU A 84 13.92 -2.95 -9.44
CA LEU A 84 14.11 -2.07 -10.59
C LEU A 84 13.31 -0.78 -10.42
N ALA A 85 13.90 0.38 -10.72
CA ALA A 85 13.20 1.67 -10.70
C ALA A 85 13.62 2.56 -11.88
N ASP A 86 12.79 3.56 -12.21
CA ASP A 86 13.13 4.56 -13.23
C ASP A 86 14.29 5.44 -12.77
N HIS A 87 15.36 5.52 -13.55
CA HIS A 87 16.58 6.23 -13.14
C HIS A 87 16.37 7.72 -12.90
N SER A 88 15.68 8.41 -13.80
CA SER A 88 15.44 9.85 -13.65
C SER A 88 14.59 10.18 -12.41
N SER A 89 13.57 9.36 -12.13
CA SER A 89 12.65 9.56 -11.02
C SER A 89 13.31 9.34 -9.67
N VAL A 90 14.11 8.28 -9.52
CA VAL A 90 14.81 8.01 -8.24
C VAL A 90 15.90 9.05 -7.97
N VAL A 91 16.60 9.54 -9.00
CA VAL A 91 17.56 10.65 -8.84
C VAL A 91 16.87 11.91 -8.33
N ASN A 92 15.68 12.24 -8.86
CA ASN A 92 14.92 13.39 -8.40
C ASN A 92 14.41 13.19 -6.97
N ALA A 93 13.85 12.01 -6.66
CA ALA A 93 13.34 11.69 -5.33
C ALA A 93 14.43 11.79 -4.25
N ASP A 94 15.60 11.21 -4.52
CA ASP A 94 16.74 11.21 -3.61
C ASP A 94 17.39 12.60 -3.45
N ALA A 95 17.34 13.44 -4.50
CA ALA A 95 17.88 14.79 -4.46
C ALA A 95 17.10 15.76 -3.55
N ILE A 96 15.93 15.37 -3.02
CA ILE A 96 15.04 16.25 -2.26
C ILE A 96 15.62 16.74 -0.93
N SER A 97 16.85 16.44 -0.50
CA SER A 97 17.60 17.08 0.64
C SER A 97 16.97 17.05 2.06
N SER A 98 15.67 16.86 2.19
CA SER A 98 14.87 16.67 3.41
C SER A 98 14.14 15.31 3.37
N THR A 99 14.68 14.35 2.61
CA THR A 99 13.95 13.26 1.95
C THR A 99 13.04 12.45 2.87
N SER A 100 11.82 12.20 2.38
CA SER A 100 10.98 11.10 2.82
C SER A 100 11.27 9.81 2.07
N MET A 101 11.81 9.92 0.84
CA MET A 101 12.17 8.81 -0.04
C MET A 101 13.69 8.84 -0.26
N ASP A 102 14.42 8.05 0.52
CA ASP A 102 15.87 7.89 0.47
C ASP A 102 16.19 6.56 -0.22
N PHE A 103 16.90 6.64 -1.35
CA PHE A 103 17.33 5.48 -2.13
C PHE A 103 18.76 5.07 -1.78
N GLY A 104 19.38 5.63 -0.74
CA GLY A 104 20.72 5.32 -0.30
C GLY A 104 21.80 5.86 -1.25
N THR A 105 22.93 5.16 -1.32
CA THR A 105 24.08 5.62 -2.13
C THR A 105 23.92 5.24 -3.59
N ASN A 106 23.93 6.25 -4.49
CA ASN A 106 24.04 6.02 -5.93
C ASN A 106 25.47 5.62 -6.33
N CYS A 107 25.63 4.39 -6.81
CA CYS A 107 26.91 3.87 -7.24
C CYS A 107 27.28 4.10 -8.70
N VAL A 108 26.45 4.78 -9.48
CA VAL A 108 26.79 5.24 -10.85
C VAL A 108 27.49 4.16 -11.69
N ALA A 109 26.91 2.96 -11.70
CA ALA A 109 27.40 1.78 -12.41
C ALA A 109 28.74 1.18 -11.94
N THR A 110 29.24 1.55 -10.76
CA THR A 110 30.47 0.97 -10.19
C THR A 110 30.23 -0.03 -9.08
N PHE A 111 28.97 -0.39 -8.79
CA PHE A 111 28.67 -1.33 -7.70
C PHE A 111 29.32 -2.69 -7.94
N ASN A 112 30.23 -3.06 -7.04
CA ASN A 112 30.91 -4.34 -7.04
C ASN A 112 31.17 -4.85 -5.61
N SER A 113 31.28 -6.17 -5.45
CA SER A 113 31.65 -6.76 -4.15
C SER A 113 33.15 -7.00 -4.06
N SER A 114 33.70 -6.91 -2.84
CA SER A 114 35.13 -7.13 -2.57
C SER A 114 35.51 -8.62 -2.47
N THR A 115 34.53 -9.53 -2.47
CA THR A 115 34.74 -10.98 -2.48
C THR A 115 35.05 -11.49 -3.88
N THR A 116 35.72 -12.65 -4.01
CA THR A 116 36.03 -13.25 -5.33
C THR A 116 35.20 -14.53 -5.53
N PRO A 117 34.49 -14.67 -6.67
CA PRO A 117 34.28 -13.69 -7.74
C PRO A 117 33.49 -12.45 -7.27
N ALA A 118 33.95 -11.27 -7.72
CA ALA A 118 33.29 -10.02 -7.41
C ALA A 118 31.97 -9.92 -8.16
N PHE A 119 30.90 -9.63 -7.45
CA PHE A 119 29.63 -9.27 -8.04
C PHE A 119 29.79 -8.00 -8.87
N THR A 120 29.08 -7.91 -9.99
CA THR A 120 28.91 -6.67 -10.74
C THR A 120 27.47 -6.63 -11.24
N ASN A 121 26.79 -5.49 -11.11
CA ASN A 121 25.43 -5.34 -11.64
C ASN A 121 25.40 -5.03 -13.15
N GLY A 122 26.22 -5.73 -13.94
CA GLY A 122 26.26 -5.58 -15.40
C GLY A 122 26.64 -4.18 -15.92
N GLY A 123 27.12 -3.28 -15.06
CA GLY A 123 27.35 -1.87 -15.39
C GLY A 123 26.08 -1.00 -15.43
N ASN A 124 24.98 -1.46 -14.82
CA ASN A 124 23.79 -0.65 -14.60
C ASN A 124 23.96 0.27 -13.39
N ASN A 125 23.26 1.40 -13.37
CA ASN A 125 23.21 2.26 -12.18
C ASN A 125 22.53 1.48 -11.03
N THR A 126 23.16 1.50 -9.88
CA THR A 126 22.73 0.73 -8.71
C THR A 126 22.73 1.64 -7.50
N TRP A 127 21.70 1.49 -6.69
CA TRP A 127 21.54 2.14 -5.40
C TRP A 127 21.67 1.11 -4.30
N ILE A 128 22.39 1.46 -3.24
CA ILE A 128 22.77 0.52 -2.16
C ILE A 128 22.64 1.17 -0.79
N GLU A 129 22.50 0.34 0.24
CA GLU A 129 22.39 0.79 1.64
C GLU A 129 23.75 0.99 2.33
N ASP A 130 24.85 0.94 1.57
CA ASP A 130 26.22 1.18 2.02
C ASP A 130 26.71 2.55 1.50
N ALA A 131 27.68 3.16 2.19
CA ALA A 131 28.39 4.33 1.71
C ALA A 131 29.48 4.01 0.65
N ASP A 132 29.98 2.77 0.58
CA ASP A 132 31.04 2.36 -0.35
C ASP A 132 30.54 1.43 -1.46
N CYS A 133 30.58 1.94 -2.70
CA CYS A 133 30.22 1.20 -3.91
C CYS A 133 31.23 0.13 -4.34
N THR A 134 32.33 -0.02 -3.62
CA THR A 134 33.45 -0.91 -3.96
C THR A 134 33.87 -1.87 -2.84
N ASP A 135 33.39 -1.65 -1.61
CA ASP A 135 33.66 -2.52 -0.47
C ASP A 135 32.44 -2.67 0.43
N THR A 136 31.47 -3.44 -0.04
CA THR A 136 30.28 -3.84 0.73
C THR A 136 30.59 -4.68 1.98
N GLY A 137 31.86 -4.97 2.27
CA GLY A 137 32.30 -5.71 3.45
C GLY A 137 32.61 -4.83 4.65
N ALA A 138 32.37 -3.51 4.55
CA ALA A 138 32.36 -2.61 5.69
C ALA A 138 31.18 -2.96 6.62
N ALA A 139 31.37 -2.82 7.93
CA ALA A 139 30.43 -3.36 8.91
C ALA A 139 29.12 -2.55 8.99
N GLY A 140 28.12 -2.92 8.20
CA GLY A 140 26.72 -2.49 8.33
C GLY A 140 26.21 -1.56 7.23
N LYS A 141 24.88 -1.43 7.17
CA LYS A 141 24.16 -0.51 6.28
C LYS A 141 24.37 0.94 6.77
N ASP A 142 25.25 1.70 6.10
CA ASP A 142 25.62 3.07 6.45
C ASP A 142 24.78 4.15 5.73
N SER A 143 23.90 3.74 4.81
CA SER A 143 23.00 4.60 4.03
C SER A 143 21.67 3.91 3.71
N GLU A 144 20.98 3.41 4.74
CA GLU A 144 19.72 2.64 4.65
C GLU A 144 18.63 3.33 3.80
N PHE A 145 17.87 2.53 3.07
CA PHE A 145 16.73 2.98 2.29
C PHE A 145 15.54 3.32 3.20
N THR A 146 14.69 4.26 2.76
CA THR A 146 13.34 4.45 3.33
C THR A 146 12.22 3.98 2.40
N VAL A 147 12.59 3.53 1.20
CA VAL A 147 11.69 3.19 0.08
C VAL A 147 11.63 1.71 -0.25
N LEU A 148 12.54 0.92 0.33
CA LEU A 148 12.55 -0.53 0.20
C LEU A 148 12.96 -1.10 1.55
N THR A 149 11.97 -1.62 2.24
CA THR A 149 12.10 -2.14 3.59
C THR A 149 11.41 -3.50 3.63
N ASN A 150 11.96 -4.46 4.38
CA ASN A 150 11.40 -5.82 4.51
C ASN A 150 11.60 -6.71 3.26
N GLU A 151 12.68 -6.45 2.52
CA GLU A 151 13.18 -7.32 1.47
C GLU A 151 13.45 -8.75 1.97
N THR A 152 13.31 -9.73 1.07
CA THR A 152 13.67 -11.10 1.43
C THR A 152 15.19 -11.25 1.48
N GLY A 153 15.71 -11.78 2.60
CA GLY A 153 17.14 -11.99 2.78
C GLY A 153 17.73 -13.00 1.79
N ILE A 154 18.99 -12.77 1.42
CA ILE A 154 19.74 -13.63 0.49
C ILE A 154 20.09 -15.00 1.09
N VAL A 155 20.39 -15.94 0.21
CA VAL A 155 21.04 -17.19 0.59
C VAL A 155 22.52 -16.93 0.94
N LEU A 156 23.00 -17.42 2.08
CA LEU A 156 24.40 -17.27 2.49
C LEU A 156 25.28 -18.42 1.97
N ALA A 157 26.54 -18.12 1.66
CA ALA A 157 27.53 -19.12 1.27
C ALA A 157 27.79 -20.16 2.37
N ALA A 158 28.07 -21.39 1.98
CA ALA A 158 28.47 -22.44 2.91
C ALA A 158 29.88 -22.22 3.47
N ASP A 159 30.06 -22.44 4.79
CA ASP A 159 31.35 -22.39 5.48
C ASP A 159 32.08 -23.76 5.54
N GLY A 160 31.57 -24.76 4.83
CA GLY A 160 32.07 -26.14 4.85
C GLY A 160 31.54 -27.01 6.00
N ASN A 161 30.84 -26.44 6.97
CA ASN A 161 30.13 -27.19 8.04
C ASN A 161 28.61 -27.27 7.80
N PHE A 162 28.06 -26.33 7.03
CA PHE A 162 26.65 -26.27 6.64
C PHE A 162 26.51 -26.36 5.11
N ALA A 163 25.37 -26.88 4.63
CA ALA A 163 25.05 -26.91 3.21
C ALA A 163 24.62 -25.51 2.73
N GLY A 164 25.02 -25.12 1.52
CA GLY A 164 24.79 -23.79 0.94
C GLY A 164 25.58 -23.62 -0.37
N PRO A 165 25.35 -22.54 -1.12
CA PRO A 165 26.07 -22.26 -2.36
C PRO A 165 27.54 -21.90 -2.11
N ASN A 166 28.34 -21.92 -3.18
CA ASN A 166 29.76 -21.58 -3.14
C ASN A 166 30.01 -20.10 -2.81
N ILE A 167 29.06 -19.23 -3.19
CA ILE A 167 29.09 -17.79 -2.97
C ILE A 167 27.71 -17.31 -2.54
N ASN A 168 27.65 -16.21 -1.80
CA ASN A 168 26.41 -15.61 -1.35
C ASN A 168 25.48 -15.35 -2.54
N ALA A 169 24.20 -15.71 -2.36
CA ALA A 169 23.10 -15.56 -3.31
C ALA A 169 23.34 -16.14 -4.71
N ASN A 170 24.33 -17.03 -4.88
CA ASN A 170 24.83 -17.51 -6.18
C ASN A 170 25.33 -16.40 -7.14
N THR A 171 25.53 -15.18 -6.64
CA THR A 171 26.04 -14.03 -7.41
C THR A 171 27.34 -13.46 -6.84
N GLY A 172 27.64 -13.73 -5.56
CA GLY A 172 28.77 -13.15 -4.85
C GLY A 172 28.49 -11.75 -4.30
N VAL A 173 27.23 -11.31 -4.33
CA VAL A 173 26.81 -10.10 -3.61
C VAL A 173 27.09 -10.31 -2.12
N ASP A 174 27.62 -9.30 -1.45
CA ASP A 174 27.85 -9.40 -0.01
C ASP A 174 26.54 -9.25 0.77
N LEU A 175 26.55 -9.65 2.04
CA LEU A 175 25.38 -9.56 2.91
C LEU A 175 24.91 -8.12 3.08
N ASP A 176 25.84 -7.20 3.33
CA ASP A 176 25.52 -5.79 3.59
C ASP A 176 25.26 -5.01 2.27
N GLY A 177 25.64 -5.60 1.12
CA GLY A 177 25.33 -5.07 -0.21
C GLY A 177 23.95 -5.47 -0.74
N TRP A 178 23.19 -6.26 0.01
CA TRP A 178 21.79 -6.58 -0.31
C TRP A 178 20.86 -5.95 0.74
N PRO A 179 19.72 -5.38 0.32
CA PRO A 179 19.22 -5.21 -1.04
C PRO A 179 19.99 -4.15 -1.83
N PHE A 180 19.80 -4.19 -3.15
CA PHE A 180 20.19 -3.10 -4.04
C PHE A 180 19.09 -2.87 -5.07
N ILE A 181 18.94 -1.62 -5.51
CA ILE A 181 17.96 -1.21 -6.52
C ILE A 181 18.71 -0.91 -7.81
N THR A 182 18.37 -1.61 -8.89
CA THR A 182 18.86 -1.28 -10.22
C THR A 182 18.01 -0.15 -10.78
N SER A 183 18.63 0.91 -11.31
CA SER A 183 17.90 2.02 -11.93
C SER A 183 18.26 2.17 -13.39
N ILE A 184 17.24 2.24 -14.25
CA ILE A 184 17.37 2.37 -15.71
C ILE A 184 16.26 3.32 -16.16
N ASP A 185 16.53 4.22 -17.11
CA ASP A 185 15.48 5.09 -17.66
C ASP A 185 14.40 4.25 -18.37
N PHE A 186 13.15 4.40 -17.92
CA PHE A 186 12.02 3.68 -18.48
C PHE A 186 11.54 4.35 -19.77
N SER A 187 11.08 3.53 -20.71
CA SER A 187 10.28 3.99 -21.84
C SER A 187 8.80 3.96 -21.45
N ALA A 188 7.92 4.62 -22.21
CA ALA A 188 6.47 4.54 -21.98
C ALA A 188 5.93 3.09 -22.00
N THR A 189 6.61 2.20 -22.71
CA THR A 189 6.36 0.75 -22.69
C THR A 189 7.69 0.02 -22.54
N ASN A 190 7.74 -0.89 -21.59
CA ASN A 190 8.90 -1.69 -21.24
C ASN A 190 8.57 -3.18 -21.29
N TYR A 191 9.59 -3.98 -21.59
CA TYR A 191 9.47 -5.44 -21.69
C TYR A 191 10.44 -6.09 -20.70
N LEU A 192 9.89 -6.85 -19.77
CA LEU A 192 10.65 -7.72 -18.87
C LEU A 192 10.55 -9.14 -19.39
N THR A 193 11.68 -9.72 -19.81
CA THR A 193 11.69 -11.04 -20.45
C THR A 193 12.69 -11.96 -19.77
N TYR A 194 12.21 -13.14 -19.36
CA TYR A 194 13.04 -14.24 -18.89
C TYR A 194 12.70 -15.50 -19.69
N GLY A 195 13.66 -16.00 -20.48
CA GLY A 195 13.42 -17.13 -21.38
C GLY A 195 12.34 -16.80 -22.42
N ASP A 196 11.25 -17.56 -22.40
CA ASP A 196 10.07 -17.35 -23.26
C ASP A 196 8.95 -16.53 -22.57
N ASP A 197 9.11 -16.20 -21.29
CA ASP A 197 8.12 -15.46 -20.49
C ASP A 197 8.39 -13.96 -20.57
N THR A 198 7.38 -13.18 -20.98
CA THR A 198 7.46 -11.71 -21.05
C THR A 198 6.31 -11.06 -20.30
N VAL A 199 6.61 -10.08 -19.45
CA VAL A 199 5.63 -9.15 -18.87
C VAL A 199 5.89 -7.76 -19.46
N VAL A 200 4.80 -7.10 -19.87
CA VAL A 200 4.84 -5.73 -20.40
C VAL A 200 4.47 -4.77 -19.27
N VAL A 201 5.26 -3.71 -19.12
CA VAL A 201 5.06 -2.67 -18.11
C VAL A 201 4.92 -1.33 -18.81
N THR A 202 3.87 -0.57 -18.51
CA THR A 202 3.78 0.84 -18.92
C THR A 202 4.35 1.75 -17.85
N TYR A 203 4.86 2.90 -18.27
CA TYR A 203 5.44 3.89 -17.38
C TYR A 203 5.03 5.30 -17.80
N GLY A 204 4.61 6.09 -16.82
CA GLY A 204 4.17 7.45 -17.03
C GLY A 204 3.34 7.98 -15.86
N PRO A 205 3.02 9.28 -15.90
CA PRO A 205 2.09 9.87 -14.95
C PRO A 205 0.71 9.22 -15.13
N GLU A 206 0.10 8.78 -14.02
CA GLU A 206 -1.24 8.19 -13.98
C GLU A 206 -1.44 6.91 -14.83
N GLU A 207 -0.39 6.15 -15.15
CA GLU A 207 -0.50 4.93 -15.97
C GLU A 207 -1.39 3.83 -15.33
N ALA A 208 -1.66 3.91 -14.02
CA ALA A 208 -2.61 3.05 -13.31
C ALA A 208 -4.00 3.70 -13.10
N GLY A 209 -4.15 4.97 -13.46
CA GLY A 209 -5.29 5.81 -13.10
C GLY A 209 -5.33 6.12 -11.60
N THR A 210 -6.24 7.03 -11.25
CA THR A 210 -6.46 7.47 -9.88
C THR A 210 -7.95 7.41 -9.58
N SER A 211 -8.32 7.12 -8.33
CA SER A 211 -9.71 7.24 -7.88
C SER A 211 -9.80 7.52 -6.39
N ILE A 212 -10.94 8.07 -5.97
CA ILE A 212 -11.30 8.25 -4.57
C ILE A 212 -12.76 7.83 -4.36
N SER A 213 -13.05 7.15 -3.25
CA SER A 213 -14.39 6.70 -2.88
C SER A 213 -14.69 6.92 -1.40
N THR A 214 -15.98 7.09 -1.11
CA THR A 214 -16.55 7.19 0.24
C THR A 214 -17.89 6.46 0.27
N PRO A 215 -18.42 6.10 1.46
CA PRO A 215 -19.83 5.83 1.63
C PRO A 215 -20.68 6.99 1.10
N ASN A 216 -21.91 6.70 0.65
CA ASN A 216 -22.83 7.75 0.21
C ASN A 216 -23.46 8.51 1.40
N PHE A 217 -23.68 7.78 2.50
CA PHE A 217 -24.32 8.27 3.71
C PHE A 217 -23.52 7.80 4.91
N VAL A 218 -23.39 8.68 5.91
CA VAL A 218 -22.76 8.39 7.19
C VAL A 218 -23.61 9.00 8.29
N THR A 219 -23.42 8.56 9.52
CA THR A 219 -24.16 8.96 10.70
C THR A 219 -23.31 9.90 11.55
N GLN A 220 -23.89 10.49 12.60
CA GLN A 220 -23.17 11.40 13.49
C GLN A 220 -22.20 10.62 14.39
N GLY A 221 -20.93 11.02 14.40
CA GLY A 221 -19.88 10.36 15.18
C GLY A 221 -19.35 9.07 14.55
N GLU A 222 -19.56 8.88 13.25
CA GLU A 222 -19.09 7.71 12.49
C GLU A 222 -17.65 7.91 11.99
N ASN A 223 -16.88 6.82 12.01
CA ASN A 223 -15.60 6.67 11.35
C ASN A 223 -15.83 6.38 9.85
N VAL A 224 -15.48 7.33 8.99
CA VAL A 224 -15.83 7.32 7.56
C VAL A 224 -14.72 6.66 6.73
N ALA A 225 -15.07 5.59 6.02
CA ALA A 225 -14.12 4.90 5.15
C ALA A 225 -13.87 5.72 3.89
N VAL A 226 -12.67 6.28 3.76
CA VAL A 226 -12.25 6.96 2.53
C VAL A 226 -11.14 6.14 1.91
N THR A 227 -11.27 5.86 0.62
CA THR A 227 -10.32 5.02 -0.10
C THR A 227 -9.80 5.73 -1.32
N ILE A 228 -8.49 5.68 -1.51
CA ILE A 228 -7.78 6.13 -2.69
C ILE A 228 -7.20 4.89 -3.37
N THR A 229 -7.37 4.80 -4.70
CA THR A 229 -6.60 3.86 -5.51
C THR A 229 -5.69 4.67 -6.40
N ASP A 230 -4.39 4.49 -6.20
CA ASP A 230 -3.33 5.15 -6.96
C ASP A 230 -2.04 4.33 -6.82
N ASN A 231 -1.58 3.75 -7.93
CA ASN A 231 -0.35 2.97 -7.90
C ASN A 231 0.91 3.83 -7.76
N GLY A 232 0.85 5.14 -8.05
CA GLY A 232 1.96 6.06 -7.83
C GLY A 232 2.29 6.28 -6.35
N LEU A 233 1.34 6.01 -5.45
CA LEU A 233 1.57 6.04 -4.00
C LEU A 233 2.26 4.78 -3.47
N ASN A 234 2.37 3.72 -4.26
CA ASN A 234 2.94 2.43 -3.87
C ASN A 234 4.44 2.38 -4.24
N ILE A 235 5.31 3.03 -3.46
CA ILE A 235 6.76 3.09 -3.69
C ILE A 235 7.47 1.78 -3.34
N ASP A 236 7.12 1.14 -2.23
CA ASP A 236 7.78 -0.06 -1.68
C ASP A 236 6.95 -1.32 -2.00
N PRO A 237 7.42 -2.22 -2.89
CA PRO A 237 6.66 -3.41 -3.26
C PRO A 237 6.56 -4.47 -2.15
N ASP A 238 7.31 -4.36 -1.05
CA ASP A 238 7.36 -5.36 0.01
C ASP A 238 6.69 -4.90 1.32
N THR A 239 6.38 -3.62 1.46
CA THR A 239 5.79 -3.03 2.68
C THR A 239 4.58 -2.19 2.37
N ALA A 240 3.51 -2.35 3.16
CA ALA A 240 2.33 -1.49 3.08
C ALA A 240 2.68 -0.05 3.47
N GLU A 241 2.35 0.91 2.61
CA GLU A 241 2.77 2.29 2.79
C GLU A 241 1.74 3.18 3.49
N THR A 242 2.21 4.28 4.09
CA THR A 242 1.36 5.29 4.73
C THR A 242 1.64 6.66 4.15
N TRP A 243 0.58 7.34 3.74
CA TRP A 243 0.61 8.70 3.23
C TRP A 243 -0.26 9.62 4.08
N THR A 244 0.28 10.79 4.40
CA THR A 244 -0.45 11.82 5.14
C THR A 244 -0.69 13.03 4.25
N PHE A 245 -1.95 13.42 4.12
CA PHE A 245 -2.36 14.58 3.35
C PHE A 245 -2.98 15.64 4.25
N THR A 246 -2.74 16.90 3.88
CA THR A 246 -3.60 18.01 4.26
C THR A 246 -4.07 18.70 2.97
N THR A 247 -4.93 19.71 3.08
CA THR A 247 -5.29 20.53 1.91
C THR A 247 -4.13 21.37 1.36
N THR A 248 -2.99 21.39 2.05
CA THR A 248 -1.82 22.21 1.71
C THR A 248 -0.48 21.48 1.77
N THR A 249 -0.47 20.20 2.17
CA THR A 249 0.76 19.42 2.35
C THR A 249 0.52 17.96 1.96
N THR A 250 1.58 17.26 1.58
CA THR A 250 1.54 15.82 1.26
C THR A 250 2.82 15.19 1.74
N ALA A 251 2.75 14.07 2.47
CA ALA A 251 3.93 13.43 3.04
C ALA A 251 3.88 11.90 2.89
N TYR A 252 4.93 11.34 2.32
CA TYR A 252 5.21 9.90 2.33
C TYR A 252 5.70 9.47 3.72
N THR A 253 4.75 9.08 4.57
CA THR A 253 4.94 8.94 6.03
C THR A 253 5.61 7.62 6.42
N THR A 254 5.63 6.62 5.53
CA THR A 254 6.43 5.39 5.75
C THR A 254 7.90 5.71 5.98
N GLY A 255 8.45 6.69 5.24
CA GLY A 255 9.84 7.13 5.40
C GLY A 255 10.02 8.34 6.33
N SER A 256 9.29 9.44 6.09
CA SER A 256 9.40 10.68 6.90
C SER A 256 8.12 11.54 6.85
N THR A 257 8.03 12.57 7.69
CA THR A 257 6.89 13.52 7.70
C THR A 257 7.16 14.80 6.91
N THR A 258 8.16 14.77 6.04
CA THR A 258 8.50 15.88 5.16
C THR A 258 7.36 16.19 4.20
N ASP A 259 7.02 17.47 4.07
CA ASP A 259 6.07 17.93 3.07
C ASP A 259 6.70 17.93 1.67
N LEU A 260 6.09 17.16 0.77
CA LEU A 260 6.48 16.93 -0.61
C LEU A 260 5.64 17.72 -1.61
N ILE A 261 4.67 18.52 -1.16
CA ILE A 261 3.70 19.14 -2.09
C ILE A 261 4.36 19.98 -3.20
N ALA A 262 5.48 20.63 -2.90
CA ALA A 262 6.25 21.43 -3.86
C ALA A 262 7.05 20.56 -4.86
N GLU A 263 7.26 19.29 -4.55
CA GLU A 263 8.11 18.36 -5.25
C GLU A 263 7.31 17.26 -5.99
N LEU A 264 5.98 17.27 -5.91
CA LEU A 264 5.11 16.25 -6.53
C LEU A 264 5.33 16.10 -8.05
N ASP A 265 5.54 17.21 -8.75
CA ASP A 265 5.80 17.21 -10.21
C ASP A 265 7.06 16.39 -10.56
N GLN A 266 8.18 16.65 -9.89
CA GLN A 266 9.44 15.93 -10.16
C GLN A 266 9.44 14.49 -9.62
N LEU A 267 8.54 14.16 -8.69
CA LEU A 267 8.29 12.80 -8.21
C LEU A 267 7.36 12.01 -9.16
N GLY A 268 6.88 12.63 -10.24
CA GLY A 268 6.04 11.98 -11.25
C GLY A 268 4.55 11.93 -10.89
N PHE A 269 4.10 12.73 -9.93
CA PHE A 269 2.67 12.88 -9.60
C PHE A 269 1.96 13.94 -10.45
N GLU A 270 2.68 14.85 -11.09
CA GLU A 270 2.08 16.01 -11.80
C GLU A 270 1.08 16.78 -10.91
N ASP A 271 -0.19 16.86 -11.32
CA ASP A 271 -1.29 17.51 -10.58
C ASP A 271 -1.94 16.58 -9.53
N ASN A 272 -1.54 15.31 -9.47
CA ASN A 272 -2.05 14.31 -8.55
C ASN A 272 -1.29 14.36 -7.20
N GLY A 273 -1.71 13.54 -6.21
CA GLY A 273 -1.07 13.50 -4.90
C GLY A 273 -1.53 14.60 -3.94
N VAL A 274 -2.58 15.35 -4.25
CA VAL A 274 -3.16 16.37 -3.36
C VAL A 274 -4.62 16.05 -3.04
N ILE A 275 -4.98 16.11 -1.75
CA ILE A 275 -6.38 15.98 -1.31
C ILE A 275 -7.04 17.35 -1.20
N GLY A 276 -8.24 17.48 -1.76
CA GLY A 276 -9.12 18.62 -1.56
C GLY A 276 -10.29 18.25 -0.66
N VAL A 277 -10.68 19.15 0.23
CA VAL A 277 -11.79 18.94 1.16
C VAL A 277 -12.70 20.17 1.17
N THR A 278 -14.00 19.94 1.00
CA THR A 278 -15.04 20.93 1.23
C THR A 278 -16.03 20.39 2.26
N ASP A 279 -16.05 21.03 3.43
CA ASP A 279 -16.96 20.74 4.54
C ASP A 279 -17.56 22.06 5.05
N GLY A 280 -18.59 22.54 4.36
CA GLY A 280 -19.22 23.83 4.66
C GLY A 280 -20.01 23.84 5.98
N GLY A 281 -20.54 22.68 6.38
CA GLY A 281 -21.29 22.48 7.63
C GLY A 281 -20.39 22.23 8.83
N SER A 282 -19.10 21.98 8.61
CA SER A 282 -18.16 21.55 9.65
C SER A 282 -18.59 20.22 10.27
N ALA A 283 -19.00 19.27 9.44
CA ALA A 283 -19.40 17.92 9.84
C ALA A 283 -18.22 17.09 10.36
N LEU A 284 -16.99 17.33 9.92
CA LEU A 284 -15.82 16.53 10.29
C LEU A 284 -15.25 16.91 11.67
N THR A 285 -14.93 15.89 12.48
CA THR A 285 -14.14 16.00 13.72
C THR A 285 -12.64 15.97 13.41
N SER A 286 -12.25 15.13 12.44
CA SER A 286 -10.89 15.03 11.96
C SER A 286 -10.40 16.41 11.53
N GLY A 287 -9.23 16.80 12.02
CA GLY A 287 -8.63 18.08 11.66
C GLY A 287 -8.30 18.18 10.17
N SER A 288 -7.44 19.12 9.80
CA SER A 288 -6.98 19.30 8.42
C SER A 288 -6.04 18.20 7.92
N THR A 289 -6.00 17.01 8.55
CA THR A 289 -5.03 15.95 8.31
C THR A 289 -5.73 14.61 8.08
N TYR A 290 -5.35 13.94 7.00
CA TYR A 290 -5.93 12.70 6.50
C TYR A 290 -4.80 11.69 6.31
N VAL A 291 -4.85 10.57 7.03
CA VAL A 291 -3.84 9.52 6.92
C VAL A 291 -4.45 8.34 6.19
N PHE A 292 -3.78 7.92 5.13
CA PHE A 292 -4.13 6.80 4.29
C PHE A 292 -3.07 5.72 4.44
N VAL A 293 -3.49 4.52 4.79
CA VAL A 293 -2.63 3.35 4.92
C VAL A 293 -2.99 2.39 3.80
N GLU A 294 -1.98 1.86 3.13
CA GLU A 294 -2.16 0.85 2.12
C GLU A 294 -2.78 -0.41 2.73
N THR A 295 -3.77 -0.99 2.06
CA THR A 295 -4.54 -2.13 2.57
C THR A 295 -3.70 -3.41 2.71
N GLY A 296 -2.57 -3.48 2.02
CA GLY A 296 -1.53 -4.49 2.14
C GLY A 296 -0.35 -4.12 1.23
N SER A 297 0.79 -4.81 1.37
CA SER A 297 1.96 -4.55 0.53
C SER A 297 1.59 -4.66 -0.96
N ASN A 298 1.93 -3.63 -1.74
CA ASN A 298 1.80 -3.62 -3.19
C ASN A 298 0.36 -3.78 -3.71
N THR A 299 -0.63 -3.29 -2.98
CA THR A 299 -2.03 -3.26 -3.43
C THR A 299 -2.37 -2.00 -4.24
N GLY A 300 -1.64 -0.90 -4.04
CA GLY A 300 -1.97 0.41 -4.63
C GLY A 300 -3.33 0.96 -4.18
N VAL A 301 -3.91 0.40 -3.11
CA VAL A 301 -5.19 0.79 -2.53
C VAL A 301 -4.95 1.23 -1.10
N PHE A 302 -5.31 2.47 -0.79
CA PHE A 302 -5.06 3.11 0.48
C PHE A 302 -6.36 3.55 1.11
N THR A 303 -6.54 3.29 2.41
CA THR A 303 -7.76 3.63 3.14
C THR A 303 -7.44 4.38 4.42
N THR A 304 -8.40 5.18 4.89
CA THR A 304 -8.28 5.90 6.17
C THR A 304 -8.49 5.01 7.38
N HIS A 305 -9.00 3.79 7.19
CA HIS A 305 -9.28 2.81 8.23
C HIS A 305 -8.07 1.94 8.57
N ASP A 306 -7.91 1.60 9.84
CA ASP A 306 -7.01 0.54 10.26
C ASP A 306 -7.70 -0.84 10.22
N SER A 307 -6.94 -1.89 10.56
CA SER A 307 -7.43 -3.28 10.58
C SER A 307 -8.57 -3.56 11.59
N VAL A 308 -8.88 -2.61 12.48
CA VAL A 308 -9.94 -2.69 13.50
C VAL A 308 -11.06 -1.67 13.19
N GLY A 309 -10.91 -0.89 12.12
CA GLY A 309 -11.91 0.06 11.62
C GLY A 309 -11.83 1.47 12.18
N GLU A 310 -10.81 1.80 12.96
CA GLU A 310 -10.58 3.17 13.38
C GLU A 310 -10.12 3.99 12.18
N SER A 311 -10.75 5.16 11.96
CA SER A 311 -10.45 6.02 10.83
C SER A 311 -9.80 7.32 11.26
N THR A 312 -9.02 7.91 10.37
CA THR A 312 -8.60 9.32 10.55
C THR A 312 -9.62 10.33 10.03
N VAL A 313 -10.72 9.86 9.43
CA VAL A 313 -11.84 10.69 8.98
C VAL A 313 -13.07 10.37 9.79
N ASP A 314 -13.53 11.34 10.58
CA ASP A 314 -14.66 11.14 11.49
C ASP A 314 -15.66 12.26 11.36
N THR A 315 -16.95 11.93 11.44
CA THR A 315 -17.98 12.97 11.64
C THR A 315 -18.08 13.36 13.12
N LYS A 316 -18.58 14.56 13.39
CA LYS A 316 -18.90 14.99 14.75
C LYS A 316 -20.12 14.25 15.27
N THR A 317 -20.11 13.94 16.56
CA THR A 317 -21.29 13.41 17.28
C THR A 317 -22.48 14.38 17.27
N ASN A 318 -22.25 15.63 16.88
CA ASN A 318 -23.27 16.67 16.72
C ASN A 318 -23.18 17.37 15.34
N ALA A 319 -22.66 16.71 14.31
CA ALA A 319 -22.69 17.22 12.94
C ALA A 319 -24.14 17.52 12.51
N ASP A 320 -24.38 18.57 11.72
CA ASP A 320 -25.75 18.83 11.27
C ASP A 320 -26.18 17.74 10.27
N VAL A 321 -27.43 17.28 10.39
CA VAL A 321 -28.01 16.35 9.40
C VAL A 321 -28.20 17.11 8.09
N ASP A 322 -28.02 16.41 6.97
CA ASP A 322 -27.99 16.92 5.59
C ASP A 322 -26.71 17.71 5.24
N ASP A 323 -25.69 17.72 6.11
CA ASP A 323 -24.37 18.24 5.76
C ASP A 323 -23.68 17.34 4.73
N VAL A 324 -23.05 17.97 3.74
CA VAL A 324 -22.32 17.28 2.67
C VAL A 324 -20.84 17.57 2.82
N VAL A 325 -20.04 16.50 2.87
CA VAL A 325 -18.58 16.58 2.78
C VAL A 325 -18.17 16.12 1.39
N THR A 326 -17.31 16.90 0.74
CA THR A 326 -16.73 16.58 -0.56
C THR A 326 -15.24 16.42 -0.45
N LEU A 327 -14.73 15.29 -0.94
CA LEU A 327 -13.31 14.97 -1.03
C LEU A 327 -12.91 14.88 -2.51
N THR A 328 -11.74 15.40 -2.85
CA THR A 328 -11.19 15.31 -4.21
C THR A 328 -9.76 14.82 -4.20
N TYR A 329 -9.38 14.01 -5.18
CA TYR A 329 -8.03 13.48 -5.36
C TYR A 329 -7.81 13.11 -6.82
N GLY A 330 -6.67 13.47 -7.42
CA GLY A 330 -6.35 13.15 -8.82
C GLY A 330 -7.43 13.58 -9.82
N GLY A 331 -8.08 14.73 -9.59
CA GLY A 331 -9.22 15.20 -10.40
C GLY A 331 -10.55 14.46 -10.18
N ASN A 332 -10.56 13.40 -9.39
CA ASN A 332 -11.78 12.67 -8.99
C ASN A 332 -12.47 13.33 -7.80
N THR A 333 -13.74 12.98 -7.58
CA THR A 333 -14.56 13.53 -6.50
C THR A 333 -15.37 12.42 -5.85
N ALA A 334 -15.34 12.35 -4.52
CA ALA A 334 -16.19 11.52 -3.69
C ALA A 334 -16.94 12.40 -2.66
N GLN A 335 -18.13 11.98 -2.29
CA GLN A 335 -19.00 12.75 -1.39
C GLN A 335 -19.77 11.81 -0.47
N PHE A 336 -19.96 12.26 0.76
CA PHE A 336 -20.88 11.64 1.69
C PHE A 336 -21.76 12.69 2.35
N VAL A 337 -22.95 12.26 2.76
CA VAL A 337 -23.93 13.10 3.47
C VAL A 337 -24.13 12.57 4.88
N VAL A 338 -24.10 13.47 5.86
CA VAL A 338 -24.51 13.14 7.24
C VAL A 338 -26.01 12.96 7.26
N ALA A 339 -26.47 11.74 7.53
CA ALA A 339 -27.87 11.36 7.53
C ALA A 339 -28.25 10.60 8.80
N THR A 340 -29.55 10.32 8.93
CA THR A 340 -30.10 9.45 9.97
C THR A 340 -30.87 8.31 9.32
N SER A 341 -30.82 7.16 9.98
CA SER A 341 -31.48 5.93 9.58
C SER A 341 -32.63 5.62 10.52
N ASN A 342 -33.55 4.78 10.06
CA ASN A 342 -34.65 4.36 10.93
C ASN A 342 -34.16 3.25 11.88
N ALA A 343 -34.23 3.52 13.19
CA ALA A 343 -34.15 2.47 14.20
C ALA A 343 -35.38 1.53 14.12
N SER A 344 -35.17 0.27 14.46
CA SER A 344 -36.22 -0.74 14.54
C SER A 344 -36.23 -1.40 15.91
N ALA A 345 -37.40 -1.89 16.31
CA ALA A 345 -37.55 -2.65 17.54
C ALA A 345 -38.52 -3.81 17.35
N SER A 346 -38.23 -4.93 18.00
CA SER A 346 -39.08 -6.12 18.00
C SER A 346 -39.26 -6.66 19.40
N LEU A 347 -40.39 -7.34 19.62
CA LEU A 347 -40.68 -8.06 20.86
C LEU A 347 -41.05 -9.49 20.48
N ASP A 348 -40.28 -10.45 20.97
CA ASP A 348 -40.45 -11.88 20.70
C ASP A 348 -40.76 -12.62 22.00
N ALA A 349 -41.92 -13.27 22.07
CA ALA A 349 -42.35 -14.09 23.20
C ALA A 349 -42.41 -15.60 22.84
N GLY A 350 -41.78 -16.00 21.72
CA GLY A 350 -41.89 -17.35 21.18
C GLY A 350 -43.16 -17.57 20.37
N ALA A 351 -43.56 -18.84 20.21
CA ALA A 351 -44.65 -19.23 19.30
C ALA A 351 -46.05 -18.79 19.74
N GLU A 352 -46.29 -18.61 21.04
CA GLU A 352 -47.56 -18.17 21.61
C GLU A 352 -47.34 -17.14 22.72
N TRP A 353 -48.15 -16.09 22.75
CA TRP A 353 -48.11 -15.07 23.79
C TRP A 353 -48.87 -15.54 25.02
N MET A 354 -48.15 -16.05 26.02
CA MET A 354 -48.73 -16.53 27.27
C MET A 354 -48.57 -15.51 28.41
N PRO A 355 -49.57 -15.37 29.30
CA PRO A 355 -49.42 -14.54 30.48
C PRO A 355 -48.26 -15.02 31.36
N ALA A 356 -47.47 -14.07 31.87
CA ALA A 356 -46.34 -14.30 32.78
C ALA A 356 -45.12 -15.03 32.17
N GLU A 357 -44.99 -15.10 30.85
CA GLU A 357 -43.77 -15.55 30.18
C GLU A 357 -42.85 -14.37 29.81
N ALA A 358 -41.55 -14.63 29.76
CA ALA A 358 -40.56 -13.63 29.39
C ALA A 358 -40.60 -13.39 27.87
N ALA A 359 -40.62 -12.12 27.47
CA ALA A 359 -40.44 -11.71 26.08
C ALA A 359 -39.08 -11.02 25.92
N THR A 360 -38.41 -11.29 24.82
CA THR A 360 -37.16 -10.63 24.44
C THR A 360 -37.49 -9.38 23.64
N TYR A 361 -37.08 -8.23 24.16
CA TYR A 361 -37.13 -6.96 23.44
C TYR A 361 -35.78 -6.71 22.77
N THR A 362 -35.79 -6.46 21.46
CA THR A 362 -34.60 -6.16 20.67
C THR A 362 -34.76 -4.80 20.04
N VAL A 363 -33.72 -3.97 20.12
CA VAL A 363 -33.60 -2.69 19.41
C VAL A 363 -32.39 -2.78 18.52
N THR A 364 -32.56 -2.33 17.28
CA THR A 364 -31.48 -2.18 16.32
C THR A 364 -31.54 -0.76 15.79
N ASP A 365 -30.50 0.01 16.06
CA ASP A 365 -30.37 1.40 15.62
C ASP A 365 -29.09 1.52 14.77
N PRO A 366 -29.20 1.63 13.44
CA PRO A 366 -28.04 1.78 12.58
C PRO A 366 -27.23 3.04 12.87
N ASP A 367 -27.86 4.10 13.38
CA ASP A 367 -27.20 5.39 13.66
C ASP A 367 -26.27 5.32 14.88
N MET A 368 -26.35 4.22 15.62
CA MET A 368 -25.47 3.95 16.75
C MET A 368 -24.24 3.12 16.36
N ASN A 369 -24.09 2.74 15.09
CA ASN A 369 -22.91 2.06 14.59
C ASN A 369 -21.85 3.08 14.16
N ARG A 370 -20.86 3.32 15.01
CA ARG A 370 -19.84 4.35 14.75
C ARG A 370 -18.66 3.82 13.93
N ASN A 371 -18.35 2.54 14.05
CA ASN A 371 -17.39 1.88 13.20
C ASN A 371 -18.10 1.33 11.95
N SER A 372 -17.77 1.86 10.77
CA SER A 372 -18.34 1.38 9.50
C SER A 372 -17.89 -0.04 9.14
N SER A 373 -16.74 -0.51 9.66
CA SER A 373 -16.17 -1.82 9.34
C SER A 373 -16.73 -2.98 10.17
N ASP A 374 -17.41 -2.68 11.29
CA ASP A 374 -17.88 -3.68 12.24
C ASP A 374 -19.33 -3.42 12.67
N ALA A 375 -20.05 -4.48 13.03
CA ALA A 375 -21.37 -4.35 13.64
C ALA A 375 -21.23 -4.17 15.15
N GLU A 376 -21.44 -2.95 15.64
CA GLU A 376 -21.34 -2.63 17.06
C GLU A 376 -22.54 -3.12 17.87
N THR A 377 -22.29 -3.46 19.15
CA THR A 377 -23.36 -3.73 20.11
C THR A 377 -23.81 -2.43 20.77
N LEU A 378 -25.09 -2.10 20.65
CA LEU A 378 -25.69 -0.95 21.32
C LEU A 378 -25.64 -1.12 22.84
N TYR A 379 -24.74 -0.39 23.50
CA TYR A 379 -24.69 -0.32 24.96
C TYR A 379 -25.67 0.71 25.51
N ILE A 380 -26.35 0.37 26.60
CA ILE A 380 -27.14 1.32 27.39
C ILE A 380 -26.16 2.10 28.28
N SER A 381 -25.52 3.13 27.74
CA SER A 381 -24.62 4.04 28.47
C SER A 381 -25.08 5.50 28.32
N SER A 382 -24.48 6.42 29.10
CA SER A 382 -24.96 7.81 29.27
C SER A 382 -25.03 8.64 27.99
N ASP A 383 -24.24 8.27 26.97
CA ASP A 383 -24.04 9.09 25.78
C ASP A 383 -24.81 8.56 24.56
N ASN A 384 -25.54 7.46 24.72
CA ASN A 384 -26.40 6.91 23.69
C ASN A 384 -27.83 7.37 23.97
N VAL A 385 -28.42 8.15 23.05
CA VAL A 385 -29.80 8.64 23.17
C VAL A 385 -30.77 7.51 22.82
N ILE A 386 -30.86 6.50 23.69
CA ILE A 386 -31.89 5.47 23.57
C ILE A 386 -33.18 6.06 24.15
N PRO A 387 -34.29 6.13 23.38
CA PRO A 387 -35.56 6.58 23.91
C PRO A 387 -35.94 5.75 25.14
N THR A 388 -36.33 6.42 26.23
CA THR A 388 -36.89 5.69 27.38
C THR A 388 -38.24 5.10 26.99
N ILE A 389 -38.31 3.77 26.87
CA ILE A 389 -39.55 3.07 26.54
C ILE A 389 -40.18 2.56 27.83
N LYS A 390 -41.34 3.13 28.20
CA LYS A 390 -42.20 2.54 29.23
C LYS A 390 -43.08 1.47 28.58
N ILE A 391 -42.74 0.22 28.86
CA ILE A 391 -43.64 -0.91 28.62
C ILE A 391 -44.45 -1.09 29.92
N GLY A 392 -45.78 -1.11 29.77
CA GLY A 392 -46.77 -0.90 30.84
C GLY A 392 -46.64 -1.78 32.08
#